data_AF-A0A0F9QXH3-F1
#
_entry.id   AF-A0A0F9QXH3-F1
#
_cell.length_a   1.000
_cell.length_b   1.000
_cell.length_c   1.000
_cell.angle_alpha   90.00
_cell.angle_beta   90.00
_cell.angle_gamma   90.00
#
_symmetry.space_group_name_H-M   'P 1'
#
loop_
_entity.id
_entity.type
_entity.pdbx_description
1 polymer ?
#
loop_
_entity_poly.entity_id
_entity_poly.type
_entity_poly.pdbx_seq_one_letter_code
_entity_poly.pdbx_strand_id
1 'polypeptide(L)'
;EKLGVLKYQAGINMKEADLCFARIEIQTKTPLKTIETVRRCPFLLNAFRLSGESNVSILAAGLTINDLDQVINRHFRNDPEVVRVQLDEIIDVADDLVLPIDLNLENGQLDLENYCCECKGN
;
A
#
# COMPACT_ATOMS: atom_id res chain seq x y z
N GLU A 1 -7.03 16.76 -27.74
CA GLU A 1 -8.29 16.12 -27.30
C GLU A 1 -8.47 16.31 -25.80
N LYS A 2 -9.70 16.53 -25.30
CA LYS A 2 -9.94 16.64 -23.85
C LYS A 2 -9.95 15.23 -23.22
N LEU A 3 -8.75 14.75 -22.91
CA LEU A 3 -8.45 13.49 -22.20
C LEU A 3 -8.86 13.60 -20.71
N GLY A 4 -10.16 13.68 -20.42
CA GLY A 4 -10.65 13.76 -19.04
C GLY A 4 -10.76 12.40 -18.34
N VAL A 5 -11.03 11.33 -19.10
CA VAL A 5 -11.33 9.98 -18.57
C VAL A 5 -10.17 9.00 -18.79
N LEU A 6 -9.45 9.12 -19.90
CA LEU A 6 -8.36 8.22 -20.25
C LEU A 6 -7.04 8.77 -19.72
N LYS A 7 -6.40 7.99 -18.86
CA LYS A 7 -5.06 8.26 -18.35
C LYS A 7 -4.18 7.06 -18.70
N TYR A 8 -3.06 7.31 -19.36
CA TYR A 8 -2.01 6.32 -19.56
C TYR A 8 -1.05 6.37 -18.37
N GLN A 9 -0.71 5.21 -17.84
CA GLN A 9 0.19 5.07 -16.71
C GLN A 9 1.08 3.86 -16.93
N ALA A 10 2.39 4.06 -16.81
CA ALA A 10 3.34 2.97 -16.69
C ALA A 10 3.28 2.41 -15.26
N GLY A 11 3.47 1.10 -15.13
CA GLY A 11 3.35 0.41 -13.86
C GLY A 11 3.67 -1.06 -14.00
N ILE A 12 3.46 -1.78 -12.91
CA ILE A 12 3.77 -3.21 -12.80
C ILE A 12 2.48 -4.01 -12.89
N ASN A 13 2.50 -5.07 -13.68
CA ASN A 13 1.40 -6.03 -13.74
C ASN A 13 1.53 -7.03 -12.60
N MET A 14 0.51 -7.11 -11.75
CA MET A 14 0.48 -8.03 -10.60
C MET A 14 0.63 -9.51 -10.97
N LYS A 15 0.17 -9.94 -12.14
CA LYS A 15 0.32 -11.34 -12.59
C LYS A 15 1.75 -11.71 -12.97
N GLU A 16 2.50 -10.75 -13.48
CA GLU A 16 3.83 -10.97 -14.07
C GLU A 16 4.96 -10.63 -13.10
N ALA A 17 4.67 -9.85 -12.06
CA ALA A 17 5.66 -9.40 -11.10
C ALA A 17 5.94 -10.46 -10.04
N ASP A 18 7.22 -10.72 -9.80
CA ASP A 18 7.68 -11.58 -8.70
C ASP A 18 7.69 -10.80 -7.38
N LEU A 19 6.49 -10.39 -6.92
CA LEU A 19 6.26 -9.65 -5.68
C LEU A 19 5.08 -10.24 -4.92
N CYS A 20 5.12 -10.11 -3.60
CA CYS A 20 3.97 -10.37 -2.74
C CYS A 20 3.04 -9.15 -2.76
N PHE A 21 1.78 -9.36 -3.12
CA PHE A 21 0.74 -8.34 -3.07
C PHE A 21 -0.24 -8.62 -1.95
N ALA A 22 -0.72 -7.56 -1.31
CA ALA A 22 -1.71 -7.70 -0.26
C ALA A 22 -2.74 -6.59 -0.26
N ARG A 23 -3.93 -6.92 0.27
CA ARG A 23 -4.95 -5.96 0.65
C ARG A 23 -4.91 -5.77 2.16
N ILE A 24 -4.88 -4.51 2.59
CA ILE A 24 -4.90 -4.14 4.00
C ILE A 24 -6.20 -3.40 4.27
N GLU A 25 -7.06 -3.98 5.09
CA GLU A 25 -8.32 -3.38 5.51
C GLU A 25 -8.13 -2.77 6.90
N ILE A 26 -8.41 -1.47 7.02
CA ILE A 26 -8.22 -0.69 8.24
C ILE A 26 -9.54 -0.07 8.65
N GLN A 27 -9.87 -0.24 9.93
CA GLN A 27 -10.86 0.59 10.61
C GLN A 27 -10.14 1.60 11.50
N THR A 28 -10.35 2.89 11.24
CA THR A 28 -9.67 3.98 11.96
C THR A 28 -10.62 5.14 12.21
N LYS A 29 -10.37 5.92 13.27
CA LYS A 29 -11.08 7.19 13.51
C LYS A 29 -10.60 8.31 12.60
N THR A 30 -9.40 8.17 12.02
CA THR A 30 -8.72 9.21 11.22
C THR A 30 -8.32 8.71 9.81
N PRO A 31 -9.30 8.33 8.95
CA PRO A 31 -9.01 7.71 7.65
C PRO A 31 -8.17 8.60 6.71
N LEU A 32 -8.27 9.93 6.83
CA LEU A 32 -7.45 10.85 6.02
C LEU A 32 -5.97 10.77 6.38
N LYS A 33 -5.63 10.66 7.66
CA LYS A 33 -4.25 10.48 8.14
C LYS A 33 -3.66 9.17 7.60
N THR A 34 -4.45 8.09 7.62
CA THR A 34 -4.04 6.80 7.05
C THR A 34 -3.72 6.90 5.55
N ILE A 35 -4.52 7.62 4.77
CA ILE A 35 -4.26 7.82 3.34
C ILE A 35 -3.02 8.67 3.10
N GLU A 36 -2.76 9.66 3.96
CA GLU A 36 -1.51 10.45 3.88
C GLU A 36 -0.28 9.59 4.13
N THR A 37 -0.35 8.64 5.08
CA THR A 37 0.71 7.65 5.29
C THR A 37 0.94 6.79 4.04
N VAL A 38 -0.14 6.33 3.39
CA VAL A 38 -0.05 5.54 2.15
C VAL A 38 0.71 6.31 1.07
N ARG A 39 0.41 7.59 0.87
CA ARG A 39 1.08 8.43 -0.15
C ARG A 39 2.59 8.62 0.08
N ARG A 40 3.09 8.34 1.28
CA ARG A 40 4.51 8.52 1.64
C ARG A 40 5.28 7.21 1.71
N CYS A 41 4.60 6.06 1.65
CA CYS A 41 5.23 4.76 1.80
C CYS A 41 5.26 4.03 0.45
N PRO A 42 6.44 3.71 -0.09
CA PRO A 42 6.55 3.06 -1.41
C PRO A 42 5.93 1.66 -1.46
N PHE A 43 5.78 0.99 -0.31
CA PHE A 43 5.14 -0.31 -0.20
C PHE A 43 3.60 -0.25 -0.24
N LEU A 44 3.02 0.94 -0.05
CA LEU A 44 1.57 1.16 -0.02
C LEU A 44 1.15 1.85 -1.32
N LEU A 45 0.74 1.04 -2.29
CA LEU A 45 0.57 1.43 -3.69
C LEU A 45 -0.65 2.32 -3.93
N ASN A 46 -1.76 2.01 -3.25
CA ASN A 46 -3.00 2.77 -3.40
C ASN A 46 -3.88 2.60 -2.15
N ALA A 47 -4.80 3.54 -1.93
CA ALA A 47 -5.78 3.44 -0.87
C ALA A 47 -7.16 3.96 -1.27
N PHE A 48 -8.18 3.32 -0.71
CA PHE A 48 -9.59 3.63 -0.89
C PHE A 48 -10.19 4.03 0.45
N ARG A 49 -11.03 5.08 0.45
CA ARG A 49 -11.95 5.32 1.56
C ARG A 49 -13.20 4.53 1.34
N LEU A 50 -13.62 3.82 2.38
CA LEU A 50 -14.78 2.95 2.34
C LEU A 50 -15.84 3.46 3.33
N SER A 51 -17.10 3.14 3.05
CA SER A 51 -18.23 3.40 3.95
C SER A 51 -18.61 2.19 4.81
N GLY A 52 -17.87 1.09 4.68
CA GLY A 52 -18.16 -0.20 5.32
C GLY A 52 -17.60 -0.32 6.73
N GLU A 53 -17.50 -1.57 7.21
CA GLU A 53 -16.94 -1.89 8.53
C GLU A 53 -15.49 -1.44 8.66
N SER A 54 -14.69 -1.70 7.62
CA SER A 54 -13.42 -1.01 7.39
C SER A 54 -13.70 0.26 6.60
N ASN A 55 -13.06 1.35 6.98
CA ASN A 55 -13.22 2.65 6.34
C ASN A 55 -12.00 3.09 5.53
N VAL A 56 -10.95 2.28 5.50
CA VAL A 56 -9.82 2.38 4.57
C VAL A 56 -9.42 0.99 4.06
N SER A 57 -9.18 0.86 2.76
CA SER A 57 -8.57 -0.32 2.14
C SER A 57 -7.31 0.10 1.38
N ILE A 58 -6.22 -0.65 1.51
CA ILE A 58 -4.92 -0.31 0.94
C ILE A 58 -4.44 -1.49 0.09
N LEU A 59 -3.95 -1.21 -1.11
CA LEU A 59 -3.17 -2.18 -1.89
C LEU A 59 -1.70 -1.97 -1.58
N ALA A 60 -1.00 -3.04 -1.26
CA ALA A 60 0.41 -3.04 -0.92
C ALA A 60 1.19 -4.07 -1.73
N ALA A 61 2.49 -3.84 -1.90
CA ALA A 61 3.41 -4.79 -2.49
C ALA A 61 4.75 -4.80 -1.77
N GLY A 62 5.37 -5.97 -1.67
CA GLY A 62 6.67 -6.20 -1.06
C GLY A 62 7.31 -7.47 -1.60
N LEU A 63 8.50 -7.82 -1.10
CA LEU A 63 9.15 -9.08 -1.49
C LEU A 63 8.45 -10.27 -0.81
N THR A 64 8.05 -10.11 0.45
CA THR A 64 7.37 -11.16 1.23
C THR A 64 6.21 -10.58 2.03
N ILE A 65 5.28 -11.44 2.43
CA ILE A 65 4.17 -11.06 3.33
C ILE A 65 4.69 -10.56 4.69
N ASN A 66 5.84 -11.04 5.15
CA ASN A 66 6.46 -10.61 6.39
C ASN A 66 7.02 -9.18 6.30
N ASP A 67 7.49 -8.75 5.13
CA ASP A 67 7.90 -7.35 4.91
C ASP A 67 6.68 -6.43 5.00
N LEU A 68 5.55 -6.85 4.42
CA LEU A 68 4.29 -6.12 4.50
C LEU A 68 3.75 -6.06 5.94
N ASP A 69 3.84 -7.15 6.70
CA ASP A 69 3.44 -7.15 8.11
C ASP A 69 4.25 -6.15 8.93
N GLN A 70 5.56 -6.05 8.68
CA GLN A 70 6.43 -5.05 9.33
C GLN A 70 6.03 -3.61 8.99
N VAL A 71 5.75 -3.33 7.71
CA VAL A 71 5.24 -2.01 7.28
C VAL A 71 3.93 -1.66 8.01
N ILE A 72 3.02 -2.62 8.11
CA ILE A 72 1.73 -2.45 8.79
C ILE A 72 1.88 -2.23 10.29
N ASN A 73 2.77 -2.99 10.94
CA ASN A 73 3.09 -2.82 12.36
C ASN A 73 3.63 -1.42 12.64
N ARG A 74 4.55 -0.94 11.82
CA ARG A 74 5.17 0.37 11.97
C ARG A 74 4.17 1.51 11.77
N HIS A 75 3.29 1.42 10.77
CA HIS A 75 2.44 2.54 10.38
C HIS A 75 1.04 2.54 10.99
N PHE A 76 0.48 1.37 11.31
CA PHE A 76 -0.95 1.27 11.63
C PHE A 76 -1.26 0.56 12.95
N ARG A 77 -0.66 -0.61 13.25
CA ARG A 77 -1.06 -1.39 14.44
C ARG A 77 -0.77 -0.68 15.77
N ASN A 78 0.20 0.23 15.79
CA ASN A 78 0.56 1.02 16.96
C ASN A 78 -0.10 2.40 17.00
N ASP A 79 -0.90 2.78 16.00
CA ASP A 79 -1.60 4.07 16.01
C ASP A 79 -2.87 3.96 16.88
N PRO A 80 -3.03 4.76 17.95
CA PRO A 80 -4.19 4.69 18.84
C PRO A 80 -5.53 5.05 18.16
N GLU A 81 -5.49 5.68 16.99
CA GLU A 81 -6.69 5.97 16.20
C GLU A 81 -7.13 4.79 15.33
N VAL A 82 -6.27 3.77 15.17
CA VAL A 82 -6.57 2.54 14.45
C VAL A 82 -7.24 1.55 15.40
N VAL A 83 -8.43 1.08 15.00
CA VAL A 83 -9.26 0.15 15.76
C VAL A 83 -8.97 -1.30 15.35
N ARG A 84 -8.83 -1.54 14.05
CA ARG A 84 -8.58 -2.88 13.49
C ARG A 84 -7.75 -2.77 12.23
N VAL A 85 -6.87 -3.75 12.04
CA VAL A 85 -6.16 -3.99 10.79
C VAL A 85 -6.32 -5.45 10.41
N GLN A 86 -6.66 -5.72 9.16
CA GLN A 86 -6.66 -7.05 8.55
C GLN A 86 -5.76 -7.03 7.31
N LEU A 87 -4.90 -8.04 7.20
CA LEU A 87 -3.98 -8.24 6.09
C LEU A 87 -4.40 -9.50 5.34
N ASP A 88 -4.74 -9.35 4.07
CA ASP A 88 -5.08 -10.45 3.16
C ASP A 88 -4.04 -10.51 2.04
N GLU A 89 -3.31 -11.61 1.90
CA GLU A 89 -2.44 -11.86 0.74
C GLU A 89 -3.30 -12.08 -0.51
N ILE A 90 -2.94 -11.44 -1.61
CA ILE A 90 -3.60 -11.61 -2.91
C ILE A 90 -2.88 -12.75 -3.64
N ILE A 91 -3.47 -13.94 -3.58
CA ILE A 91 -2.90 -15.17 -4.17
C ILE A 91 -3.15 -15.29 -5.68
N ASP A 92 -4.16 -14.60 -6.20
CA ASP A 92 -4.54 -14.63 -7.62
C ASP A 92 -5.34 -13.37 -7.98
N VAL A 93 -5.30 -12.99 -9.25
CA VAL A 93 -6.07 -11.87 -9.82
C VAL A 93 -6.76 -12.32 -11.12
N ALA A 94 -8.05 -12.00 -11.27
CA ALA A 94 -8.82 -12.46 -12.43
C ALA A 94 -8.28 -11.90 -13.76
N ASP A 95 -7.96 -10.59 -13.78
CA ASP A 95 -7.52 -9.85 -14.95
C ASP A 95 -6.20 -9.11 -14.67
N ASP A 96 -5.58 -8.58 -15.72
CA ASP A 96 -4.39 -7.75 -15.58
C ASP A 96 -4.70 -6.49 -14.76
N LEU A 97 -3.94 -6.31 -13.68
CA LEU A 97 -3.99 -5.11 -12.85
C LEU A 97 -2.61 -4.46 -12.85
N VAL A 98 -2.52 -3.35 -13.58
CA VAL A 98 -1.30 -2.53 -13.67
C VAL A 98 -1.33 -1.46 -12.59
N LEU A 99 -0.45 -1.58 -11.61
CA LEU A 99 -0.33 -0.62 -10.52
C LEU A 99 0.86 0.31 -10.75
N PRO A 100 0.72 1.61 -10.47
CA PRO A 100 1.86 2.49 -10.49
C PRO A 100 2.79 2.17 -9.34
N ILE A 101 3.99 1.75 -9.67
CA ILE A 101 5.04 1.52 -8.70
C ILE A 101 6.30 2.18 -9.23
N ASP A 102 6.91 3.05 -8.43
CA ASP A 102 8.24 3.59 -8.70
C ASP A 102 9.26 2.65 -8.06
N LEU A 103 9.61 1.58 -8.78
CA LEU A 103 10.63 0.62 -8.35
C LEU A 103 12.05 1.05 -8.77
N ASN A 104 12.42 2.31 -8.61
CA ASN A 104 13.83 2.69 -8.50
C ASN A 104 14.44 2.18 -7.18
N LEU A 105 14.18 0.91 -6.86
CA LEU A 105 14.85 0.12 -5.83
C LEU A 105 16.18 -0.34 -6.42
N GLU A 106 17.12 0.59 -6.60
CA GLU A 106 18.47 0.21 -6.97
C GLU A 106 19.02 -0.75 -5.91
N ASN A 107 19.27 -2.00 -6.33
CA ASN A 107 20.04 -3.02 -5.63
C ASN A 107 19.41 -3.67 -4.38
N GLY A 108 18.32 -4.42 -4.55
CA GLY A 108 18.09 -5.68 -3.82
C GLY A 108 18.01 -5.63 -2.28
N GLN A 109 17.99 -4.45 -1.68
CA GLN A 109 17.80 -4.24 -0.25
C GLN A 109 16.60 -3.30 -0.10
N LEU A 110 15.44 -3.89 0.19
CA LEU A 110 14.34 -3.16 0.80
C LEU A 110 14.81 -2.75 2.20
N ASP A 111 15.56 -1.67 2.26
CA ASP A 111 15.91 -1.07 3.53
C ASP A 111 14.66 -0.37 4.09
N LEU A 112 13.83 -1.14 4.79
CA LEU A 112 12.65 -0.64 5.49
C LEU A 112 13.01 0.52 6.43
N GLU A 113 14.23 0.58 6.96
CA GLU A 113 14.69 1.70 7.79
C GLU A 113 14.99 2.94 6.96
N ASN A 114 15.50 2.85 5.74
CA ASN A 114 15.73 4.04 4.91
C ASN A 114 14.52 4.47 4.06
N TYR A 115 13.71 3.53 3.55
CA TYR A 115 12.59 3.84 2.65
C TYR A 115 11.31 4.30 3.36
N CYS A 116 11.09 3.91 4.62
CA CYS A 116 9.96 4.45 5.41
C CYS A 116 10.33 5.74 6.17
N CYS A 117 11.60 6.17 6.10
CA CYS A 117 12.15 7.28 6.89
C CYS A 117 12.12 8.63 6.16
N GLU A 118 10.93 9.08 5.77
CA GLU A 118 10.61 10.52 5.74
C GLU A 118 9.36 10.86 6.56
N CYS A 119 8.83 9.94 7.36
CA CYS A 119 7.79 10.26 8.34
C CYS A 119 8.42 10.84 9.61
N LYS A 120 8.99 12.05 9.54
CA LYS A 120 9.31 12.81 10.76
C LYS A 120 8.00 13.08 11.51
N GLY A 121 7.86 12.43 12.66
CA GLY A 121 6.83 12.78 13.64
C GLY A 121 6.96 14.24 14.02
N ASN A 122 5.84 14.94 13.96
CA ASN A 122 5.65 16.23 14.59
C ASN A 122 4.46 16.09 15.54
#